data_AF-A0AAP0D1M0-F1
#
_entry.id   AF-A0AAP0D1M0-F1
#
_cell.length_a   1.000
_cell.length_b   1.000
_cell.length_c   1.000
_cell.angle_alpha   90.00
_cell.angle_beta   90.00
_cell.angle_gamma   90.00
#
_symmetry.space_group_name_H-M   'P 1'
#
loop_
_entity.id
_entity.type
_entity.pdbx_description
1 polymer ?
#
loop_
_entity_poly.entity_id
_entity_poly.type
_entity_poly.pdbx_seq_one_letter_code
_entity_poly.pdbx_strand_id
1 'polypeptide(L)'
;MAMVQTKEAGTMSYQVPTLTATNYPVWAIKVKSILDAHGLLETVEPRTLGEEPNATKSKQALAFLFQAIPEEMVLQMSSHTDPKKVWDGLKIRYLGVDRVRTARIATIKRELEGLRMKEGELVDDCATKLSGLVSKLRSLGHEVEEEEMVRRILDAMPKSFLQIVASIEQCFELDAMLFDEAVGRLKAYEERLKSHGEKEGDQGQLLLVSEQKNGENNRFYGRGRGRGRSFERGGRGHGRGTGRGDKSKFRCYECGAFGHFANECTKWKDKEQEANLIEEEEPTLL
;
A
#
# COMPACT_ATOMS: atom_id res chain seq x y z
N MET A 1 -52.28 0.67 67.88
CA MET A 1 -51.75 -0.46 67.10
C MET A 1 -51.59 0.01 65.66
N ALA A 2 -50.34 0.14 65.22
CA ALA A 2 -50.01 0.53 63.85
C ALA A 2 -50.16 -0.70 62.93
N MET A 3 -51.03 -0.63 61.94
CA MET A 3 -51.04 -1.58 60.83
C MET A 3 -50.13 -1.02 59.74
N VAL A 4 -48.92 -1.56 59.67
CA VAL A 4 -48.01 -1.37 58.55
C VAL A 4 -48.65 -2.05 57.34
N GLN A 5 -49.17 -1.25 56.41
CA GLN A 5 -49.50 -1.73 55.07
C GLN A 5 -48.17 -2.04 54.37
N THR A 6 -47.88 -3.33 54.24
CA THR A 6 -46.80 -3.82 53.39
C THR A 6 -47.14 -3.45 51.95
N LYS A 7 -46.44 -2.45 51.41
CA LYS A 7 -46.45 -2.12 49.98
C LYS A 7 -46.09 -3.39 49.19
N GLU A 8 -47.01 -3.81 48.33
CA GLU A 8 -46.77 -4.81 47.30
C GLU A 8 -45.51 -4.44 46.51
N ALA A 9 -44.58 -5.38 46.42
CA ALA A 9 -43.38 -5.24 45.60
C ALA A 9 -43.84 -5.16 44.14
N GLY A 10 -43.75 -3.96 43.57
CA GLY A 10 -44.06 -3.71 42.17
C GLY A 10 -43.31 -4.71 41.28
N THR A 11 -44.05 -5.39 40.42
CA THR A 11 -43.51 -6.31 39.43
C THR A 11 -42.59 -5.52 38.51
N MET A 12 -41.28 -5.55 38.77
CA MET A 12 -40.30 -4.88 37.93
C MET A 12 -40.34 -5.55 36.55
N SER A 13 -40.96 -4.89 35.57
CA SER A 13 -41.00 -5.40 34.19
C SER A 13 -39.63 -5.17 33.56
N TYR A 14 -38.74 -6.17 33.67
CA TYR A 14 -37.47 -6.14 32.96
C TYR A 14 -37.76 -6.24 31.46
N GLN A 15 -37.50 -5.17 30.71
CA GLN A 15 -37.59 -5.22 29.26
C GLN A 15 -36.46 -6.10 28.71
N VAL A 16 -36.84 -7.23 28.12
CA VAL A 16 -35.87 -8.12 27.50
C VAL A 16 -35.58 -7.61 26.09
N PRO A 17 -34.33 -7.27 25.75
CA PRO A 17 -34.00 -6.91 24.37
C PRO A 17 -34.17 -8.13 23.47
N THR A 18 -34.74 -7.92 22.28
CA THR A 18 -34.88 -8.98 21.29
C THR A 18 -33.52 -9.42 20.76
N LEU A 19 -33.31 -10.73 20.63
CA LEU A 19 -32.09 -11.29 20.04
C LEU A 19 -31.95 -10.91 18.57
N THR A 20 -30.80 -10.38 18.19
CA THR A 20 -30.40 -10.09 16.82
C THR A 20 -29.13 -10.85 16.45
N ALA A 21 -28.80 -10.91 15.16
CA ALA A 21 -27.60 -11.59 14.68
C ALA A 21 -26.27 -10.97 15.17
N THR A 22 -26.31 -9.78 15.78
CA THR A 22 -25.12 -9.01 16.20
C THR A 22 -25.01 -8.85 17.72
N ASN A 23 -26.08 -9.08 18.48
CA ASN A 23 -26.13 -8.71 19.88
C ASN A 23 -26.05 -9.90 20.85
N TYR A 24 -25.84 -11.14 20.36
CA TYR A 24 -25.89 -12.35 21.18
C TYR A 24 -25.05 -12.28 22.48
N PRO A 25 -23.80 -11.78 22.50
CA PRO A 25 -23.01 -11.71 23.74
C PRO A 25 -23.67 -10.81 24.80
N VAL A 26 -24.13 -9.63 24.40
CA VAL A 26 -24.78 -8.65 25.28
C VAL A 26 -26.17 -9.15 25.70
N TRP A 27 -26.91 -9.74 24.76
CA TRP A 27 -28.21 -10.35 25.00
C TRP A 27 -28.11 -11.48 26.02
N ALA A 28 -27.14 -12.39 25.86
CA ALA A 28 -26.96 -13.53 26.74
C ALA A 28 -26.67 -13.10 28.18
N ILE A 29 -25.86 -12.06 28.37
CA ILE A 29 -25.59 -11.48 29.70
C ILE A 29 -26.87 -10.92 30.31
N LYS A 30 -27.65 -10.14 29.55
CA LYS A 30 -28.91 -9.54 30.02
C LYS A 30 -29.95 -10.59 30.37
N VAL A 31 -30.17 -11.58 29.51
CA VAL A 31 -31.15 -12.65 29.76
C VAL A 31 -30.74 -13.50 30.96
N LYS A 32 -29.45 -13.83 31.12
CA LYS A 32 -28.95 -14.51 32.32
C LYS A 32 -29.23 -13.71 33.59
N SER A 33 -28.97 -12.40 33.58
CA SER A 33 -29.21 -11.54 34.75
C SER A 33 -30.69 -11.47 35.15
N ILE A 34 -31.60 -11.47 34.17
CA ILE A 34 -33.05 -11.48 34.42
C ILE A 34 -33.49 -12.85 34.96
N LEU A 35 -33.01 -13.95 34.37
CA LEU A 35 -33.29 -15.29 34.87
C LEU A 35 -32.78 -15.50 36.30
N ASP A 36 -31.62 -14.91 36.64
CA ASP A 36 -31.06 -14.96 38.00
C ASP A 36 -31.90 -14.15 38.99
N ALA A 37 -32.35 -12.95 38.60
CA ALA A 37 -33.25 -12.12 39.41
C ALA A 37 -34.59 -12.80 39.73
N HIS A 38 -35.06 -13.68 38.83
CA HIS A 38 -36.28 -14.48 39.03
C HIS A 38 -36.03 -15.87 39.66
N GLY A 39 -34.78 -16.24 39.98
CA GLY A 39 -34.44 -17.56 40.52
C GLY A 39 -34.69 -18.72 39.54
N LEU A 40 -34.62 -18.42 38.24
CA LEU A 40 -34.86 -19.32 37.11
C LEU A 40 -33.56 -19.77 36.42
N LEU A 41 -32.41 -19.16 36.72
CA LEU A 41 -31.12 -19.46 36.09
C LEU A 41 -30.76 -20.96 36.19
N GLU A 42 -31.12 -21.61 37.30
CA GLU A 42 -30.89 -23.04 37.55
C GLU A 42 -31.60 -23.96 36.53
N THR A 43 -32.66 -23.48 35.87
CA THR A 43 -33.36 -24.23 34.82
C THR A 43 -32.65 -24.22 33.47
N VAL A 44 -31.72 -23.28 33.28
CA VAL A 44 -30.98 -23.06 32.04
C VAL A 44 -29.52 -23.48 32.19
N GLU A 45 -28.92 -23.21 33.34
CA GLU A 45 -27.58 -23.65 33.73
C GLU A 45 -27.67 -24.34 35.10
N PRO A 46 -28.02 -25.64 35.13
CA PRO A 46 -28.11 -26.36 36.40
C PRO A 46 -26.72 -26.44 37.05
N ARG A 47 -26.62 -26.02 38.31
CA ARG A 47 -25.38 -26.08 39.11
C ARG A 47 -24.94 -27.52 39.39
N THR A 48 -25.86 -28.49 39.28
CA THR A 48 -25.65 -29.92 39.48
C THR A 48 -26.29 -30.72 38.33
N LEU A 49 -25.55 -31.67 37.76
CA LEU A 49 -26.06 -32.59 36.74
C LEU A 49 -27.09 -33.53 37.39
N GLY A 50 -28.39 -33.29 37.16
CA GLY A 50 -29.46 -34.23 37.53
C GLY A 50 -30.61 -33.69 38.39
N GLU A 51 -30.66 -32.39 38.70
CA GLU A 51 -31.87 -31.81 39.30
C GLU A 51 -32.95 -31.62 38.23
N GLU A 52 -34.06 -32.36 38.36
CA GLU A 52 -35.27 -32.17 37.57
C GLU A 52 -35.79 -30.75 37.80
N PRO A 53 -35.80 -29.87 36.78
CA PRO A 53 -36.21 -28.50 36.97
C PRO A 53 -37.71 -28.48 37.27
N ASN A 54 -38.08 -27.81 38.37
CA ASN A 54 -39.47 -27.67 38.77
C ASN A 54 -40.33 -27.24 37.56
N ALA A 55 -41.31 -28.06 37.17
CA ALA A 55 -42.09 -27.88 35.95
C ALA A 55 -42.73 -26.49 35.82
N THR A 56 -43.02 -25.82 36.95
CA THR A 56 -43.51 -24.43 36.97
C THR A 56 -42.43 -23.42 36.61
N LYS A 57 -41.22 -23.56 37.16
CA LYS A 57 -40.04 -22.73 36.84
C LYS A 57 -39.59 -22.95 35.39
N SER A 58 -39.64 -24.17 34.88
CA SER A 58 -39.29 -24.48 33.48
C SER A 58 -40.23 -23.77 32.49
N LYS A 59 -41.55 -23.79 32.76
CA LYS A 59 -42.52 -23.07 31.92
C LYS A 59 -42.31 -21.56 31.96
N GLN A 60 -41.98 -20.99 33.13
CA GLN A 60 -41.66 -19.58 33.27
C GLN A 60 -40.38 -19.20 32.51
N ALA A 61 -39.32 -20.00 32.63
CA ALA A 61 -38.07 -19.78 31.90
C ALA A 61 -38.27 -19.85 30.37
N LEU A 62 -39.07 -20.81 29.88
CA LEU A 62 -39.43 -20.87 28.47
C LEU A 62 -40.20 -19.63 28.01
N ALA A 63 -41.17 -19.15 28.79
CA ALA A 63 -41.91 -17.94 28.46
C ALA A 63 -40.98 -16.72 28.33
N PHE A 64 -40.02 -16.57 29.26
CA PHE A 64 -39.01 -15.51 29.17
C PHE A 64 -38.11 -15.67 27.95
N LEU A 65 -37.62 -16.88 27.65
CA LEU A 65 -36.77 -17.13 26.49
C LEU A 65 -37.53 -16.84 25.18
N PHE A 66 -38.76 -17.30 25.03
CA PHE A 66 -39.54 -17.04 23.82
C PHE A 66 -39.92 -15.57 23.67
N GLN A 67 -40.08 -14.81 24.76
CA GLN A 67 -40.25 -13.36 24.68
C GLN A 67 -38.96 -12.63 24.27
N ALA A 68 -37.79 -13.21 24.56
CA ALA A 68 -36.48 -12.62 24.32
C ALA A 68 -35.95 -12.83 22.88
N ILE A 69 -36.66 -13.61 22.07
CA ILE A 69 -36.19 -14.15 20.79
C ILE A 69 -37.18 -13.76 19.67
N PRO A 70 -36.72 -13.49 18.44
CA PRO A 70 -37.61 -13.20 17.31
C PRO A 70 -38.55 -14.37 16.96
N GLU A 71 -39.75 -14.05 16.46
CA GLU A 71 -40.84 -15.01 16.19
C GLU A 71 -40.41 -16.18 15.28
N GLU A 72 -39.58 -15.92 14.28
CA GLU A 72 -39.04 -16.95 13.38
C GLU A 72 -38.28 -18.05 14.14
N MET A 73 -37.55 -17.68 15.18
CA MET A 73 -36.78 -18.62 16.00
C MET A 73 -37.66 -19.31 17.05
N VAL A 74 -38.71 -18.64 17.54
CA VAL A 74 -39.73 -19.28 18.40
C VAL A 74 -40.36 -20.47 17.68
N LEU A 75 -40.69 -20.33 16.40
CA LEU A 75 -41.23 -21.43 15.59
C LEU A 75 -40.25 -22.62 15.51
N GLN A 76 -38.97 -22.36 15.28
CA GLN A 76 -37.96 -23.42 15.18
C GLN A 76 -37.69 -24.12 16.51
N MET A 77 -37.82 -23.39 17.62
CA MET A 77 -37.48 -23.88 18.97
C MET A 77 -38.68 -24.37 19.76
N SER A 78 -39.90 -24.20 19.23
CA SER A 78 -41.16 -24.68 19.82
C SER A 78 -41.19 -26.19 20.07
N SER A 79 -40.38 -26.96 19.34
CA SER A 79 -40.22 -28.41 19.52
C SER A 79 -39.51 -28.79 20.82
N HIS A 80 -38.84 -27.84 21.48
CA HIS A 80 -38.11 -28.07 22.71
C HIS A 80 -38.94 -27.64 23.93
N THR A 81 -39.25 -28.61 24.80
CA THR A 81 -39.96 -28.41 26.08
C THR A 81 -39.04 -28.13 27.26
N ASP A 82 -37.72 -28.09 27.03
CA ASP A 82 -36.69 -27.92 28.04
C ASP A 82 -35.95 -26.57 27.83
N PRO A 83 -36.00 -25.63 28.80
CA PRO A 83 -35.30 -24.35 28.72
C PRO A 83 -33.81 -24.48 28.42
N LYS A 84 -33.15 -25.53 28.95
CA LYS A 84 -31.72 -25.76 28.73
C LYS A 84 -31.42 -26.09 27.27
N LYS A 85 -32.23 -26.94 26.64
CA LYS A 85 -32.08 -27.27 25.21
C LYS A 85 -32.30 -26.05 24.32
N VAL A 86 -33.26 -25.21 24.68
CA VAL A 86 -33.51 -23.94 23.99
C VAL A 86 -32.28 -23.03 24.13
N TRP A 87 -31.77 -22.84 25.35
CA TRP A 87 -30.59 -22.01 25.59
C TRP A 87 -29.33 -22.52 24.89
N ASP A 88 -29.03 -23.81 25.00
CA ASP A 88 -27.86 -24.42 24.36
C ASP A 88 -27.98 -24.36 22.83
N GLY A 89 -29.18 -24.54 22.26
CA GLY A 89 -29.44 -24.39 20.84
C GLY A 89 -29.16 -22.97 20.33
N LEU A 90 -29.60 -21.95 21.07
CA LEU A 90 -29.28 -20.54 20.77
C LEU A 90 -27.79 -20.29 20.87
N LYS A 91 -27.17 -20.80 21.94
CA LYS A 91 -25.73 -20.65 22.17
C LYS A 91 -24.91 -21.25 21.04
N ILE A 92 -25.20 -22.48 20.63
CA ILE A 92 -24.48 -23.15 19.55
C ILE A 92 -24.66 -22.40 18.23
N ARG A 93 -25.90 -22.01 17.91
CA ARG A 93 -26.20 -21.33 16.64
C ARG A 93 -25.53 -19.96 16.56
N TYR A 94 -25.76 -19.09 17.55
CA TYR A 94 -25.31 -17.71 17.49
C TYR A 94 -23.83 -17.56 17.80
N LEU A 95 -23.25 -18.35 18.71
CA LEU A 95 -21.78 -18.38 18.85
C LEU A 95 -21.10 -18.99 17.62
N GLY A 96 -21.73 -19.96 16.95
CA GLY A 96 -21.22 -20.50 15.69
C GLY A 96 -21.19 -19.44 14.60
N VAL A 97 -22.32 -18.74 14.39
CA VAL A 97 -22.43 -17.64 13.41
C VAL A 97 -21.46 -16.50 13.73
N ASP A 98 -21.33 -16.11 15.00
CA ASP A 98 -20.43 -15.04 15.44
C ASP A 98 -18.94 -15.42 15.28
N ARG A 99 -18.56 -16.65 15.65
CA ARG A 99 -17.20 -17.18 15.42
C ARG A 99 -16.85 -17.25 13.93
N VAL A 100 -17.78 -17.70 13.10
CA VAL A 100 -17.57 -17.77 11.64
C VAL A 100 -17.45 -16.36 11.06
N ARG A 101 -18.29 -15.42 11.51
CA ARG A 101 -18.23 -14.02 11.09
C ARG A 101 -16.91 -13.36 11.48
N THR A 102 -16.50 -13.48 12.74
CA THR A 102 -15.24 -12.93 13.24
C THR A 102 -14.03 -13.54 12.54
N ALA A 103 -14.02 -14.86 12.31
CA ALA A 103 -12.99 -15.52 11.51
C ALA A 103 -12.93 -14.97 10.08
N ARG A 104 -14.10 -14.74 9.44
CA ARG A 104 -14.16 -14.20 8.09
C ARG A 104 -13.67 -12.75 8.01
N ILE A 105 -14.02 -11.92 9.00
CA ILE A 105 -13.47 -10.57 9.15
C ILE A 105 -11.95 -10.63 9.28
N ALA A 106 -11.42 -11.51 10.15
CA ALA A 106 -9.98 -11.65 10.35
C ALA A 106 -9.23 -12.10 9.08
N THR A 107 -9.81 -13.02 8.30
CA THR A 107 -9.25 -13.42 7.00
C THR A 107 -9.20 -12.26 6.02
N ILE A 108 -10.29 -11.49 5.89
CA ILE A 108 -10.33 -10.35 4.97
C ILE A 108 -9.36 -9.24 5.41
N LYS A 109 -9.22 -8.99 6.73
CA LYS A 109 -8.21 -8.05 7.25
C LYS A 109 -6.79 -8.47 6.88
N ARG A 110 -6.46 -9.76 6.98
CA ARG A 110 -5.16 -10.28 6.51
C ARG A 110 -4.97 -10.15 5.00
N GLU A 111 -6.03 -10.37 4.21
CA GLU A 111 -5.98 -10.14 2.76
C GLU A 111 -5.76 -8.67 2.43
N LEU A 112 -6.33 -7.76 3.23
CA LEU A 112 -6.21 -6.31 3.07
C LEU A 112 -4.81 -5.81 3.48
N GLU A 113 -4.23 -6.33 4.56
CA GLU A 113 -2.83 -6.09 4.96
C GLU A 113 -1.82 -6.72 3.99
N GLY A 114 -2.17 -7.86 3.39
CA GLY A 114 -1.35 -8.57 2.42
C GLY A 114 -1.49 -8.04 0.99
N LEU A 115 -2.37 -7.06 0.75
CA LEU A 115 -2.60 -6.49 -0.57
C LEU A 115 -1.32 -5.81 -1.05
N ARG A 116 -0.77 -6.31 -2.17
CA ARG A 116 0.39 -5.70 -2.85
C ARG A 116 0.16 -5.74 -4.34
N MET A 117 0.37 -4.61 -4.98
CA MET A 117 0.35 -4.48 -6.42
C MET A 117 1.67 -5.01 -7.00
N LYS A 118 1.59 -5.81 -8.07
CA LYS A 118 2.79 -6.33 -8.75
C LYS A 118 3.41 -5.26 -9.67
N GLU A 119 4.68 -5.40 -9.99
CA GLU A 119 5.33 -4.58 -11.03
C GLU A 119 4.63 -4.82 -12.38
N GLY A 120 4.03 -3.78 -12.94
CA GLY A 120 3.28 -3.82 -14.22
C GLY A 120 1.77 -4.04 -14.10
N GLU A 121 1.23 -4.23 -12.90
CA GLU A 121 -0.22 -4.21 -12.65
C GLU A 121 -0.74 -2.76 -12.64
N LEU A 122 -1.97 -2.54 -13.12
CA LEU A 122 -2.56 -1.21 -13.14
C LEU A 122 -3.03 -0.79 -11.76
N VAL A 123 -2.87 0.49 -11.42
CA VAL A 123 -3.39 1.07 -10.17
C VAL A 123 -4.89 0.80 -10.00
N ASP A 124 -5.65 0.80 -11.10
CA ASP A 124 -7.08 0.49 -11.13
C ASP A 124 -7.43 -0.92 -10.65
N ASP A 125 -6.63 -1.91 -11.02
CA ASP A 125 -6.85 -3.30 -10.62
C ASP A 125 -6.64 -3.45 -9.11
N CYS A 126 -5.61 -2.77 -8.57
CA CYS A 126 -5.34 -2.75 -7.13
C CYS A 126 -6.46 -2.04 -6.36
N ALA A 127 -6.91 -0.87 -6.82
CA ALA A 127 -8.00 -0.11 -6.20
C ALA A 127 -9.32 -0.90 -6.20
N THR A 128 -9.61 -1.63 -7.29
CA THR A 128 -10.80 -2.48 -7.40
C THR A 128 -10.74 -3.65 -6.41
N LYS A 129 -9.56 -4.29 -6.24
CA LYS A 129 -9.36 -5.36 -5.25
C LYS A 129 -9.58 -4.85 -3.83
N LEU A 130 -8.99 -3.71 -3.47
CA LEU A 130 -9.16 -3.11 -2.15
C LEU A 130 -10.64 -2.79 -1.87
N SER A 131 -11.31 -2.13 -2.81
CA SER A 131 -12.75 -1.81 -2.71
C SER A 131 -13.61 -3.06 -2.54
N GLY A 132 -13.26 -4.15 -3.25
CA GLY A 132 -13.92 -5.44 -3.11
C GLY A 132 -13.75 -6.06 -1.71
N LEU A 133 -12.57 -5.94 -1.10
CA LEU A 133 -12.34 -6.41 0.27
C LEU A 133 -13.10 -5.57 1.31
N VAL A 134 -13.10 -4.24 1.16
CA VAL A 134 -13.85 -3.33 2.03
C VAL A 134 -15.36 -3.57 1.93
N SER A 135 -15.88 -3.81 0.74
CA SER A 135 -17.29 -4.17 0.55
C SER A 135 -17.66 -5.48 1.27
N LYS A 136 -16.77 -6.49 1.23
CA LYS A 136 -16.96 -7.73 2.01
C LYS A 136 -16.94 -7.46 3.52
N LEU A 137 -16.05 -6.60 4.02
CA LEU A 137 -16.03 -6.22 5.45
C LEU A 137 -17.32 -5.51 5.86
N ARG A 138 -17.80 -4.57 5.04
CA ARG A 138 -19.07 -3.86 5.25
C ARG A 138 -20.26 -4.83 5.28
N SER A 139 -20.27 -5.83 4.40
CA SER A 139 -21.29 -6.89 4.41
C SER A 139 -21.31 -7.72 5.70
N LEU A 140 -20.18 -7.79 6.39
CA LEU A 140 -20.03 -8.44 7.70
C LEU A 140 -20.20 -7.44 8.85
N GLY A 141 -20.71 -6.24 8.59
CA GLY A 141 -20.94 -5.19 9.58
C GLY A 141 -19.67 -4.65 10.23
N HIS A 142 -18.54 -4.71 9.53
CA HIS A 142 -17.31 -4.02 9.90
C HIS A 142 -17.12 -2.84 8.95
N GLU A 143 -17.17 -1.62 9.49
CA GLU A 143 -16.87 -0.41 8.73
C GLU A 143 -15.36 -0.21 8.68
N VAL A 144 -14.86 0.26 7.53
CA VAL A 144 -13.46 0.59 7.31
C VAL A 144 -13.44 2.08 7.04
N GLU A 145 -12.62 2.80 7.79
CA GLU A 145 -12.49 4.24 7.63
C GLU A 145 -11.75 4.57 6.33
N GLU A 146 -12.05 5.74 5.77
CA GLU A 146 -11.45 6.17 4.50
C GLU A 146 -9.93 6.40 4.65
N GLU A 147 -9.49 6.88 5.81
CA GLU A 147 -8.06 6.97 6.15
C GLU A 147 -7.34 5.62 6.07
N GLU A 148 -7.98 4.55 6.55
CA GLU A 148 -7.42 3.21 6.50
C GLU A 148 -7.32 2.76 5.04
N MET A 149 -8.34 3.03 4.21
CA MET A 149 -8.28 2.72 2.79
C MET A 149 -7.14 3.45 2.05
N VAL A 150 -6.95 4.75 2.34
CA VAL A 150 -5.87 5.55 1.73
C VAL A 150 -4.49 5.04 2.16
N ARG A 151 -4.27 4.81 3.45
CA ARG A 151 -2.98 4.25 3.92
C ARG A 151 -2.71 2.88 3.28
N ARG A 152 -3.75 2.06 3.13
CA ARG A 152 -3.62 0.70 2.58
C ARG A 152 -3.29 0.69 1.10
N ILE A 153 -3.89 1.58 0.29
CA ILE A 153 -3.53 1.65 -1.13
C ILE A 153 -2.10 2.17 -1.32
N LEU A 154 -1.65 3.11 -0.48
CA LEU A 154 -0.27 3.61 -0.49
C LEU A 154 0.74 2.52 -0.08
N ASP A 155 0.45 1.76 0.98
CA ASP A 155 1.27 0.61 1.44
C ASP A 155 1.37 -0.51 0.39
N ALA A 156 0.31 -0.70 -0.40
CA ALA A 156 0.23 -1.72 -1.43
C ALA A 156 1.05 -1.40 -2.68
N MET A 157 1.53 -0.17 -2.83
CA MET A 157 2.27 0.29 -4.01
C MET A 157 3.65 -0.37 -4.16
N PRO A 158 4.09 -0.68 -5.40
CA PRO A 158 5.41 -1.25 -5.64
C PRO A 158 6.48 -0.16 -5.59
N LYS A 159 7.75 -0.59 -5.59
CA LYS A 159 8.91 0.30 -5.39
C LYS A 159 8.99 1.46 -6.37
N SER A 160 8.50 1.29 -7.60
CA SER A 160 8.45 2.34 -8.63
C SER A 160 7.58 3.55 -8.25
N PHE A 161 6.66 3.39 -7.31
CA PHE A 161 5.76 4.43 -6.83
C PHE A 161 6.24 5.08 -5.51
N LEU A 162 7.37 4.66 -4.94
CA LEU A 162 7.86 5.21 -3.66
C LEU A 162 8.01 6.73 -3.67
N GLN A 163 8.39 7.32 -4.80
CA GLN A 163 8.52 8.78 -4.91
C GLN A 163 7.18 9.50 -4.75
N ILE A 164 6.11 9.01 -5.38
CA ILE A 164 4.78 9.61 -5.25
C ILE A 164 4.17 9.29 -3.88
N VAL A 165 4.37 8.08 -3.35
CA VAL A 165 3.92 7.69 -2.00
C VAL A 165 4.54 8.61 -0.95
N ALA A 166 5.87 8.78 -0.95
CA ALA A 166 6.55 9.67 -0.01
C ALA A 166 6.08 11.12 -0.14
N SER A 167 5.81 11.59 -1.37
CA SER A 167 5.26 12.93 -1.61
C SER A 167 3.85 13.08 -1.05
N ILE A 168 3.01 12.04 -1.17
CA ILE A 168 1.65 12.03 -0.62
C ILE A 168 1.72 12.06 0.91
N GLU A 169 2.56 11.22 1.52
CA GLU A 169 2.73 11.14 2.98
C GLU A 169 3.32 12.42 3.60
N GLN A 170 4.21 13.13 2.89
CA GLN A 170 4.87 14.33 3.42
C GLN A 170 4.07 15.60 3.19
N CYS A 171 3.33 15.69 2.09
CA CYS A 171 2.69 16.94 1.67
C CYS A 171 1.19 16.99 1.94
N PHE A 172 0.55 15.89 2.33
CA PHE A 172 -0.90 15.82 2.52
C PHE A 172 -1.28 15.18 3.85
N GLU A 173 -2.40 15.64 4.41
CA GLU A 173 -3.06 15.00 5.54
C GLU A 173 -3.84 13.78 5.03
N LEU A 174 -3.38 12.58 5.36
CA LEU A 174 -4.00 11.33 4.91
C LEU A 174 -5.41 11.13 5.50
N ASP A 175 -5.68 11.71 6.67
CA ASP A 175 -6.93 11.55 7.41
C ASP A 175 -8.09 12.31 6.77
N ALA A 176 -7.79 13.34 5.96
CA ALA A 176 -8.77 14.14 5.23
C ALA A 176 -8.85 13.80 3.73
N MET A 177 -7.95 12.94 3.24
CA MET A 177 -7.89 12.58 1.83
C MET A 177 -8.95 11.54 1.49
N LEU A 178 -9.67 11.76 0.38
CA LEU A 178 -10.62 10.77 -0.13
C LEU A 178 -9.88 9.64 -0.85
N PHE A 179 -10.44 8.43 -0.79
CA PHE A 179 -9.85 7.25 -1.43
C PHE A 179 -9.65 7.45 -2.94
N ASP A 180 -10.66 7.97 -3.62
CA ASP A 180 -10.60 8.25 -5.07
C ASP A 180 -9.56 9.31 -5.42
N GLU A 181 -9.29 10.24 -4.50
CA GLU A 181 -8.28 11.28 -4.67
C GLU A 181 -6.86 10.69 -4.63
N ALA A 182 -6.60 9.78 -3.69
CA ALA A 182 -5.34 9.04 -3.61
C ALA A 182 -5.11 8.19 -4.88
N VAL A 183 -6.14 7.46 -5.31
CA VAL A 183 -6.10 6.66 -6.55
C VAL A 183 -5.85 7.56 -7.78
N GLY A 184 -6.50 8.72 -7.87
CA GLY A 184 -6.29 9.69 -8.95
C GLY A 184 -4.85 10.20 -9.04
N ARG A 185 -4.22 10.51 -7.89
CA ARG A 185 -2.81 10.93 -7.84
C ARG A 185 -1.86 9.82 -8.29
N LEU A 186 -2.10 8.58 -7.85
CA LEU A 186 -1.31 7.42 -8.23
C LEU A 186 -1.41 7.14 -9.74
N LYS A 187 -2.61 7.25 -10.32
CA LYS A 187 -2.82 7.14 -11.78
C LYS A 187 -2.09 8.21 -12.57
N ALA A 188 -2.15 9.47 -12.13
CA ALA A 188 -1.44 10.57 -12.78
C ALA A 188 0.09 10.39 -12.72
N TYR A 189 0.61 9.63 -11.76
CA TYR A 189 2.02 9.23 -11.71
C TYR A 189 2.30 8.02 -12.61
N GLU A 190 1.41 7.03 -12.66
CA GLU A 190 1.50 5.87 -13.57
C GLU A 190 1.60 6.30 -15.04
N GLU A 191 0.81 7.30 -15.47
CA GLU A 191 0.86 7.83 -16.84
C GLU A 191 2.22 8.48 -17.16
N ARG A 192 2.83 9.15 -16.17
CA ARG A 192 4.18 9.73 -16.31
C ARG A 192 5.27 8.66 -16.39
N LEU A 193 5.16 7.59 -15.61
CA LEU A 193 6.08 6.45 -15.70
C LEU A 193 6.03 5.77 -17.07
N LYS A 194 4.82 5.54 -17.61
CA LYS A 194 4.62 4.96 -18.95
C LYS A 194 5.33 5.79 -20.05
N SER A 195 5.30 7.12 -19.95
CA SER A 195 5.98 8.02 -20.88
C SER A 195 7.53 8.00 -20.83
N HIS A 196 8.11 7.55 -19.71
CA HIS A 196 9.57 7.41 -19.54
C HIS A 196 10.08 6.01 -19.91
N GLY A 197 9.28 4.96 -19.69
CA GLY A 197 9.64 3.58 -20.04
C GLY A 197 9.81 3.34 -21.56
N GLU A 198 9.17 4.13 -22.42
CA GLU A 198 9.38 4.05 -23.87
C GLU A 198 10.70 4.70 -24.35
N LYS A 199 11.34 5.53 -23.52
CA LYS A 199 12.59 6.24 -23.91
C LYS A 199 13.87 5.57 -23.42
N GLU A 200 13.80 4.67 -22.45
CA GLU A 200 14.98 3.96 -21.94
C GLU A 200 15.48 2.84 -22.87
N GLY A 201 14.66 2.41 -23.85
CA GLY A 201 15.08 1.45 -24.87
C GLY A 201 16.09 1.98 -25.90
N ASP A 202 16.25 3.30 -26.04
CA ASP A 202 17.07 3.92 -27.10
C ASP A 202 18.17 4.87 -26.57
N GLN A 203 18.17 5.19 -25.27
CA GLN A 203 19.19 6.07 -24.67
C GLN A 203 20.35 5.34 -23.97
N GLY A 204 20.22 4.03 -23.74
CA GLY A 204 21.27 3.22 -23.10
C GLY A 204 22.46 2.84 -24.01
N GLN A 205 22.39 3.09 -25.32
CA GLN A 205 23.42 2.67 -26.29
C GLN A 205 24.14 3.84 -26.99
N LEU A 206 24.16 5.03 -26.38
CA LEU A 206 24.92 6.19 -26.90
C LEU A 206 25.98 6.73 -25.93
N LEU A 207 26.19 6.09 -24.76
CA LEU A 207 27.10 6.56 -23.71
C LEU A 207 28.36 5.70 -23.49
N LEU A 208 28.74 4.84 -24.44
CA LEU A 208 30.01 4.07 -24.39
C LEU A 208 30.76 4.10 -25.73
N VAL A 209 31.05 5.28 -26.26
CA VAL A 209 32.17 5.44 -27.20
C VAL A 209 32.95 6.71 -26.84
N SER A 210 33.67 6.64 -25.74
CA SER A 210 34.84 7.49 -25.53
C SER A 210 35.94 6.69 -24.83
N GLU A 211 37.00 6.45 -25.60
CA GLU A 211 38.38 6.33 -25.13
C GLU A 211 38.77 5.08 -24.32
N GLN A 212 39.00 3.98 -25.03
CA GLN A 212 40.06 3.04 -24.66
C GLN A 212 40.91 2.73 -25.90
N LYS A 213 42.06 3.40 -26.01
CA LYS A 213 43.33 2.87 -26.53
C LYS A 213 44.45 3.90 -26.44
N ASN A 214 45.10 3.91 -25.29
CA ASN A 214 46.54 4.11 -25.07
C ASN A 214 46.86 3.18 -23.89
N GLY A 215 47.85 2.30 -23.87
CA GLY A 215 48.99 2.05 -24.73
C GLY A 215 50.04 1.50 -23.78
N GLU A 216 50.28 0.19 -23.76
CA GLU A 216 51.38 -0.37 -22.96
C GLU A 216 52.17 -1.41 -23.75
N ASN A 217 53.47 -1.15 -23.74
CA ASN A 217 54.55 -1.80 -24.44
C ASN A 217 55.01 -2.97 -23.57
N ASN A 218 54.94 -4.22 -24.05
CA ASN A 218 55.82 -5.24 -23.50
C ASN A 218 56.26 -6.28 -24.55
N ARG A 219 57.57 -6.51 -24.54
CA ARG A 219 58.34 -7.38 -25.43
C ARG A 219 58.12 -8.83 -25.03
N PHE A 220 57.83 -9.75 -25.96
CA PHE A 220 58.50 -11.07 -26.03
C PHE A 220 58.02 -11.92 -27.24
N TYR A 221 58.99 -12.36 -28.05
CA TYR A 221 59.15 -13.63 -28.77
C TYR A 221 57.96 -14.32 -29.50
N GLY A 222 58.18 -14.65 -30.79
CA GLY A 222 57.77 -15.96 -31.30
C GLY A 222 57.19 -16.06 -32.72
N ARG A 223 58.07 -16.36 -33.69
CA ARG A 223 57.94 -17.30 -34.83
C ARG A 223 56.57 -17.54 -35.52
N GLY A 224 56.61 -17.43 -36.86
CA GLY A 224 55.98 -18.41 -37.79
C GLY A 224 54.99 -17.79 -38.78
N ARG A 225 55.37 -17.57 -40.06
CA ARG A 225 55.32 -18.48 -41.22
C ARG A 225 53.98 -18.49 -41.99
N GLY A 226 54.04 -18.09 -43.27
CA GLY A 226 53.17 -18.60 -44.37
C GLY A 226 52.30 -17.54 -45.04
N ARG A 227 52.76 -16.92 -46.15
CA ARG A 227 52.55 -17.32 -47.57
C ARG A 227 51.11 -17.13 -48.10
N GLY A 228 50.96 -16.19 -49.04
CA GLY A 228 50.32 -16.52 -50.31
C GLY A 228 49.36 -15.52 -50.95
N ARG A 229 49.85 -14.93 -52.05
CA ARG A 229 49.20 -14.69 -53.35
C ARG A 229 48.51 -13.33 -53.63
N SER A 230 49.17 -12.67 -54.59
CA SER A 230 48.75 -11.65 -55.55
C SER A 230 47.31 -11.74 -56.03
N PHE A 231 46.67 -10.57 -56.19
CA PHE A 231 45.90 -10.21 -57.38
C PHE A 231 45.97 -8.69 -57.60
N GLU A 232 46.41 -8.30 -58.80
CA GLU A 232 46.38 -6.93 -59.31
C GLU A 232 44.95 -6.50 -59.63
N ARG A 233 44.52 -5.32 -59.14
CA ARG A 233 43.77 -4.30 -59.91
C ARG A 233 43.40 -3.09 -59.06
N GLY A 234 43.67 -1.90 -59.60
CA GLY A 234 42.84 -0.73 -59.34
C GLY A 234 43.49 0.34 -58.47
N GLY A 235 44.27 1.22 -59.10
CA GLY A 235 44.59 2.52 -58.50
C GLY A 235 43.35 3.39 -58.34
N ARG A 236 43.39 4.26 -57.32
CA ARG A 236 42.83 5.63 -57.32
C ARG A 236 43.42 6.36 -56.11
N GLY A 237 44.18 7.41 -56.41
CA GLY A 237 45.01 8.15 -55.45
C GLY A 237 44.20 8.77 -54.32
N HIS A 238 44.77 8.69 -53.11
CA HIS A 238 44.31 9.47 -51.97
C HIS A 238 45.02 10.83 -52.01
N GLY A 239 44.42 11.77 -52.72
CA GLY A 239 44.85 13.17 -52.70
C GLY A 239 44.72 13.72 -51.28
N ARG A 240 45.85 14.15 -50.70
CA ARG A 240 45.86 15.06 -49.55
C ARG A 240 45.26 16.39 -50.00
N GLY A 241 43.94 16.51 -49.89
CA GLY A 241 43.21 17.75 -50.07
C GLY A 241 43.31 18.59 -48.81
N THR A 242 44.31 19.47 -48.76
CA THR A 242 44.32 20.68 -47.93
C THR A 242 43.20 21.61 -48.41
N GLY A 243 41.97 21.30 -48.00
CA GLY A 243 40.80 22.13 -48.27
C GLY A 243 40.83 23.39 -47.42
N ARG A 244 41.34 24.50 -47.99
CA ARG A 244 41.10 25.87 -47.54
C ARG A 244 39.59 26.15 -47.64
N GLY A 245 38.83 25.77 -46.62
CA GLY A 245 37.48 26.27 -46.41
C GLY A 245 37.52 27.75 -46.01
N ASP A 246 36.55 28.53 -46.48
CA ASP A 246 36.43 29.96 -46.20
C ASP A 246 36.14 30.19 -44.69
N LYS A 247 37.17 30.55 -43.92
CA LYS A 247 37.08 30.77 -42.47
C LYS A 247 36.58 32.17 -42.10
N SER A 248 36.27 33.02 -43.08
CA SER A 248 35.88 34.42 -42.89
C SER A 248 34.63 34.62 -42.02
N LYS A 249 33.72 33.63 -41.98
CA LYS A 249 32.49 33.68 -41.16
C LYS A 249 32.66 33.13 -39.74
N PHE A 250 33.78 32.46 -39.44
CA PHE A 250 34.01 31.86 -38.14
C PHE A 250 34.71 32.85 -37.20
N ARG A 251 34.12 33.11 -36.03
CA ARG A 251 34.70 33.94 -34.97
C ARG A 251 35.50 33.06 -34.01
N CYS A 252 36.77 33.39 -33.79
CA CYS A 252 37.61 32.74 -32.81
C CYS A 252 37.08 33.01 -31.39
N TYR A 253 36.87 31.94 -30.60
CA TYR A 253 36.38 32.05 -29.22
C TYR A 253 37.41 32.66 -28.25
N GLU A 254 38.71 32.58 -28.55
CA GLU A 254 39.79 33.10 -27.70
C GLU A 254 40.03 34.62 -27.88
N CYS A 255 40.08 35.10 -29.12
CA CYS A 255 40.44 36.50 -29.42
C CYS A 255 39.32 37.31 -30.09
N GLY A 256 38.18 36.69 -30.39
CA GLY A 256 37.02 37.35 -31.01
C GLY A 256 37.20 37.77 -32.46
N ALA A 257 38.34 37.55 -33.10
CA ALA A 257 38.58 37.88 -34.50
C ALA A 257 38.10 36.77 -35.45
N PHE A 258 37.71 37.15 -36.67
CA PHE A 258 37.25 36.24 -37.71
C PHE A 258 38.42 35.66 -38.53
N GLY A 259 38.22 34.52 -39.20
CA GLY A 259 39.18 34.00 -40.18
C GLY A 259 40.11 32.88 -39.70
N HIS A 260 40.06 32.50 -38.42
CA HIS A 260 40.86 31.38 -37.87
C HIS A 260 40.11 30.66 -36.76
N PHE A 261 40.47 29.40 -36.53
CA PHE A 261 39.99 28.61 -35.40
C PHE A 261 40.83 28.89 -34.15
N ALA A 262 40.29 28.60 -32.96
CA ALA A 262 40.98 28.82 -31.67
C ALA A 262 42.39 28.20 -31.63
N ASN A 263 42.55 27.01 -32.21
CA ASN A 263 43.83 26.30 -32.33
C ASN A 263 44.87 26.96 -33.26
N GLU A 264 44.47 27.90 -34.11
CA GLU A 264 45.32 28.67 -35.03
C GLU A 264 45.54 30.12 -34.55
N CYS A 265 45.03 30.46 -33.36
CA CYS A 265 45.18 31.82 -32.82
C CYS A 265 46.63 32.08 -32.40
N THR A 266 47.23 33.19 -32.82
CA THR A 266 48.59 33.61 -32.42
C THR A 266 48.59 34.67 -31.31
N LYS A 267 47.43 35.27 -30.99
CA LYS A 267 47.30 36.39 -30.05
C LYS A 267 47.42 36.02 -28.58
N TRP A 268 47.44 34.75 -28.22
CA TRP A 268 47.63 34.32 -26.83
C TRP A 268 49.08 34.48 -26.35
N LYS A 269 50.05 34.52 -27.27
CA LYS A 269 51.47 34.66 -26.94
C LYS A 269 51.88 36.05 -26.47
N ASP A 270 51.07 37.07 -26.73
CA ASP A 270 51.38 38.45 -26.35
C ASP A 270 50.91 38.81 -24.93
N LYS A 271 50.03 38.01 -24.32
CA LYS A 271 49.54 38.26 -22.94
C LYS A 271 50.48 37.80 -21.82
N GLU A 272 51.40 36.88 -22.10
CA GLU A 272 52.42 36.46 -21.12
C GLU A 272 53.53 37.51 -20.92
N GLN A 273 53.70 38.45 -21.86
CA GLN A 273 54.74 39.48 -21.76
C GLN A 273 54.30 40.70 -20.92
N GLU A 274 53.00 41.02 -20.86
CA GLU A 274 52.50 42.11 -20.02
C GLU A 274 52.36 41.74 -18.53
N ALA A 275 52.19 40.45 -18.21
CA ALA A 275 52.10 39.99 -16.81
C ALA A 275 53.45 39.98 -16.08
N ASN A 276 54.57 39.84 -16.80
CA ASN A 276 55.93 39.80 -16.22
C ASN A 276 56.55 41.19 -15.97
N LEU A 277 55.88 42.29 -16.33
CA LEU A 277 56.37 43.66 -16.13
C LEU A 277 55.89 44.30 -14.81
N ILE A 278 55.08 43.62 -14.02
CA ILE A 278 54.48 44.16 -12.77
C ILE A 278 55.18 43.64 -11.50
N GLU A 279 56.06 42.63 -11.60
CA GLU A 279 56.68 42.01 -10.41
C GLU A 279 57.97 42.68 -9.89
N GLU A 280 58.45 43.78 -10.48
CA GLU A 280 59.66 44.48 -10.02
C GLU A 280 59.40 45.88 -9.43
N GLU A 281 58.56 46.03 -8.41
CA GLU A 281 58.66 47.16 -7.47
C GLU A 281 58.30 46.73 -6.03
N GLU A 282 59.28 46.20 -5.29
CA GLU A 282 59.28 46.32 -3.82
C GLU A 282 59.66 47.76 -3.44
N PRO A 283 58.99 48.34 -2.43
CA PRO A 283 59.69 49.23 -1.52
C PRO A 283 59.59 48.74 -0.08
N THR A 284 60.73 48.26 0.41
CA THR A 284 61.36 48.58 1.70
C THR A 284 60.53 49.35 2.75
N LEU A 285 60.40 48.68 3.92
CA LEU A 285 60.40 49.17 5.30
C LEU A 285 60.24 50.69 5.55
N LEU A 286 59.22 51.02 6.35
CA LEU A 286 59.37 51.81 7.59
C LEU A 286 58.23 51.46 8.56
#